data_AF-A0A355SFL2-F1
#
_entry.id   AF-A0A355SFL2-F1
#
_cell.length_a   1.000
_cell.length_b   1.000
_cell.length_c   1.000
_cell.angle_alpha   90.00
_cell.angle_beta   90.00
_cell.angle_gamma   90.00
#
_symmetry.space_group_name_H-M   'P 1'
#
loop_
_entity.id
_entity.type
_entity.pdbx_description
1 polymer ?
#
loop_
_entity_poly.entity_id
_entity_poly.type
_entity_poly.pdbx_seq_one_letter_code
_entity_poly.pdbx_strand_id
1 'polypeptide(L)' 'MAEGRKVLAENRKARHDYFIEETYEAGISLSGTEVKSVRSGKVNIRDSYAMVENGEVILYNMHISPYEKGNIFN' A
#
# COMPACT_ATOMS: atom_id res chain seq x y z
N MET A 1 -22.61 -13.22 4.50
CA MET A 1 -21.77 -12.48 5.47
C MET A 1 -20.61 -11.92 4.66
N ALA A 2 -20.54 -10.61 4.47
CA ALA A 2 -19.60 -9.99 3.54
C ALA A 2 -18.15 -10.27 3.96
N GLU A 3 -17.35 -10.79 3.03
CA GLU A 3 -15.94 -11.15 3.19
C GLU A 3 -15.13 -10.01 3.82
N GLY A 4 -14.38 -10.32 4.88
CA GLY A 4 -13.69 -9.37 5.73
C GLY A 4 -12.56 -8.61 5.03
N ARG A 5 -12.88 -7.43 4.49
CA ARG A 5 -11.89 -6.48 4.00
C ARG A 5 -11.23 -5.78 5.19
N LYS A 6 -10.10 -6.33 5.66
CA LYS A 6 -9.29 -5.70 6.71
C LYS A 6 -8.43 -4.59 6.08
N VAL A 7 -8.60 -3.35 6.54
CA VAL A 7 -7.71 -2.24 6.18
C VAL A 7 -6.33 -2.52 6.77
N LEU A 8 -5.32 -2.68 5.90
CA LEU A 8 -3.95 -3.01 6.31
C LEU A 8 -3.12 -1.75 6.59
N ALA A 9 -3.35 -0.70 5.81
CA ALA A 9 -2.73 0.61 6.00
C ALA A 9 -3.66 1.71 5.50
N GLU A 10 -3.58 2.86 6.15
CA GLU A 10 -4.35 4.05 5.81
C GLU A 10 -3.49 5.29 6.07
N ASN A 11 -3.41 6.19 5.09
CA ASN A 11 -2.75 7.48 5.29
C ASN A 11 -3.72 8.48 5.92
N ARG A 12 -3.83 8.44 7.26
CA ARG A 12 -4.69 9.36 8.01
C ARG A 12 -4.27 10.83 7.87
N LYS A 13 -2.96 11.08 7.67
CA LYS A 13 -2.43 12.44 7.53
C LYS A 13 -2.95 13.11 6.27
N ALA A 14 -3.04 12.37 5.16
CA ALA A 14 -3.60 12.90 3.91
C ALA A 14 -5.03 13.44 4.07
N ARG A 15 -5.87 12.79 4.89
CA ARG A 15 -7.24 13.26 5.18
C ARG A 15 -7.32 14.48 6.10
N HIS A 16 -6.28 14.74 6.88
CA HIS A 16 -6.22 15.90 7.76
C HIS A 16 -5.63 17.12 7.04
N ASP A 17 -4.60 16.90 6.22
CA ASP A 17 -3.84 17.97 5.58
C ASP A 17 -4.47 18.42 4.25
N TYR A 18 -5.25 17.55 3.60
CA TYR A 18 -5.83 17.81 2.27
C TYR A 18 -7.32 17.49 2.23
N PHE A 19 -8.03 18.18 1.33
CA PHE A 19 -9.40 17.85 0.97
C PHE A 19 -9.41 16.86 -0.20
N ILE A 20 -10.08 15.73 -0.02
CA ILE A 20 -10.20 14.69 -1.05
C ILE A 20 -11.44 15.00 -1.88
N GLU A 21 -11.24 15.36 -3.15
CA GLU A 21 -12.34 15.63 -4.09
C GLU A 21 -12.90 14.33 -4.68
N GLU A 22 -12.02 13.44 -5.14
CA GLU A 22 -12.39 12.15 -5.73
C GLU A 22 -11.50 11.01 -5.21
N THR A 23 -12.06 9.80 -5.17
CA THR A 23 -11.34 8.58 -4.79
C THR A 23 -11.44 7.53 -5.89
N TYR A 24 -10.30 6.99 -6.29
CA TYR A 24 -10.22 5.92 -7.29
C TYR A 24 -9.79 4.61 -6.65
N GLU A 25 -10.36 3.49 -7.11
CA GLU A 25 -9.90 2.15 -6.75
C GLU A 25 -8.89 1.66 -7.81
N ALA A 26 -7.71 1.25 -7.35
CA ALA A 26 -6.65 0.71 -8.20
C ALA A 26 -6.11 -0.61 -7.63
N GLY A 27 -5.57 -1.46 -8.51
CA GLY A 27 -4.80 -2.64 -8.13
C GLY A 27 -3.32 -2.33 -8.16
N ILE A 28 -2.60 -2.69 -7.09
CA ILE A 28 -1.13 -2.63 -7.06
C ILE A 28 -0.56 -4.03 -7.33
N SER A 29 0.42 -4.12 -8.23
CA SER A 29 1.16 -5.35 -8.47
C SER A 29 2.27 -5.47 -7.42
N LEU A 30 2.24 -6.54 -6.62
CA LEU A 30 3.21 -6.81 -5.55
C LEU A 30 3.83 -8.20 -5.72
N SER A 31 5.07 -8.33 -5.29
CA SER A 31 5.79 -9.59 -5.21
C SER A 31 5.29 -10.43 -4.03
N GLY A 32 5.40 -11.76 -4.12
CA GLY A 32 4.85 -12.68 -3.10
C GLY A 32 5.39 -12.46 -1.67
N THR A 33 6.61 -11.93 -1.52
CA THR A 33 7.19 -11.54 -0.22
C THR A 33 6.56 -10.26 0.33
N GLU A 34 6.28 -9.29 -0.53
CA GLU A 34 5.63 -8.02 -0.17
C GLU A 34 4.20 -8.24 0.28
N VAL A 35 3.47 -9.16 -0.36
CA VAL A 35 2.12 -9.58 0.09
C VAL A 35 2.15 -10.08 1.53
N LYS A 36 3.17 -10.86 1.92
CA LYS A 36 3.33 -11.35 3.30
C LYS A 36 3.65 -10.21 4.29
N SER A 37 4.50 -9.26 3.89
CA SER A 37 4.79 -8.06 4.69
C SER A 37 3.56 -7.19 4.91
N VAL A 38 2.82 -6.88 3.84
CA VAL A 38 1.63 -6.04 3.88
C VAL A 38 0.53 -6.68 4.74
N ARG A 39 0.32 -8.00 4.61
CA ARG A 39 -0.61 -8.75 5.50
C ARG A 39 -0.19 -8.72 6.97
N SER A 40 1.12 -8.60 7.24
CA SER A 40 1.66 -8.46 8.59
C SER A 40 1.59 -7.02 9.13
N GLY A 41 1.02 -6.08 8.36
CA GLY A 41 0.96 -4.66 8.74
C GLY A 41 2.29 -3.91 8.61
N LYS A 42 3.29 -4.51 7.94
CA LYS A 42 4.64 -3.94 7.76
C LYS A 42 4.72 -3.03 6.54
N VAL A 43 3.80 -2.07 6.45
CA VAL A 43 3.71 -1.13 5.33
C VAL A 43 3.48 0.28 5.83
N ASN A 44 4.21 1.23 5.26
CA ASN A 44 4.08 2.65 5.56
C ASN A 44 3.79 3.43 4.26
N ILE A 45 2.68 4.16 4.28
CA ILE A 45 2.17 4.99 3.17
C ILE A 45 1.97 6.46 3.59
N ARG A 46 2.57 6.90 4.71
CA ARG A 46 2.37 8.27 5.21
C ARG A 46 2.92 9.34 4.25
N ASP A 47 4.09 9.10 3.67
CA ASP A 47 4.77 10.03 2.77
C ASP A 47 4.71 9.57 1.31
N SER A 48 3.87 8.57 1.00
CA SER A 48 3.69 8.05 -0.35
C SER A 48 2.65 8.85 -1.13
N TYR A 49 2.86 9.00 -2.43
CA TYR A 49 1.93 9.65 -3.35
C TYR A 49 1.78 8.83 -4.63
N ALA A 50 0.63 8.94 -5.29
CA ALA A 50 0.39 8.31 -6.58
C ALA A 50 0.54 9.35 -7.69
N MET A 51 1.21 8.98 -8.78
CA MET A 51 1.38 9.79 -9.99
C MET A 51 0.77 9.03 -11.16
N VAL A 52 0.06 9.73 -12.04
CA VAL A 52 -0.43 9.14 -13.29
C VAL A 52 0.61 9.41 -14.37
N GLU A 53 1.23 8.35 -14.89
CA GLU A 53 2.25 8.44 -15.94
C GLU A 53 1.98 7.38 -17.00
N ASN A 54 2.01 7.77 -18.28
CA ASN A 54 1.80 6.87 -19.42
C ASN A 54 0.50 6.05 -19.40
N GLY A 55 -0.54 6.53 -18.73
CA GLY A 55 -1.83 5.83 -18.58
C GLY A 55 -1.86 4.83 -17.43
N GLU A 56 -0.83 4.77 -16.60
CA GLU A 56 -0.76 3.93 -15.40
C GLU A 56 -0.67 4.78 -14.14
N VAL A 57 -1.17 4.25 -13.03
CA VAL A 57 -1.04 4.89 -11.71
C VAL A 57 0.15 4.26 -10.99
N ILE A 58 1.21 5.04 -10.82
CA ILE A 58 2.42 4.60 -10.15
C ILE A 58 2.45 5.15 -8.73
N LEU A 59 2.65 4.27 -7.75
CA LEU A 59 2.74 4.64 -6.34
C LEU A 59 4.22 4.86 -5.96
N TYR A 60 4.55 6.09 -5.60
CA TYR A 60 5.89 6.51 -5.19
C TYR A 60 6.01 6.62 -3.68
N ASN A 61 7.22 6.42 -3.18
CA ASN A 61 7.60 6.61 -1.78
C ASN A 61 6.78 5.76 -0.78
N MET A 62 6.21 4.64 -1.25
CA MET A 62 5.65 3.58 -0.42
C MET A 62 6.79 2.73 0.14
N HIS A 63 6.82 2.56 1.47
CA HIS A 63 7.82 1.71 2.11
C HIS A 63 7.17 0.43 2.65
N ILE A 64 7.58 -0.71 2.11
CA ILE A 64 7.20 -2.03 2.60
C ILE A 64 8.41 -2.60 3.34
N SER A 65 8.28 -2.82 4.65
CA SER A 65 9.39 -3.42 5.38
C SER A 65 9.52 -4.90 4.98
N PRO A 66 10.75 -5.39 4.73
CA PRO A 66 10.95 -6.76 4.29
C PRO A 66 10.42 -7.77 5.32
N TYR A 67 9.93 -8.90 4.81
CA TYR A 67 9.34 -9.94 5.64
C TYR A 67 10.46 -10.72 6.35
N GLU A 68 10.71 -10.41 7.63
CA GLU A 68 11.77 -11.04 8.46
C GLU A 68 11.63 -12.57 8.63
N LYS A 69 10.43 -13.14 8.43
CA LYS A 69 10.20 -14.59 8.44
C LYS A 69 10.44 -15.24 7.07
N GLY A 70 11.04 -14.52 6.13
CA GLY A 70 11.67 -15.09 4.95
C GLY A 70 13.08 -15.51 5.34
N ASN A 71 13.30 -16.81 5.53
CA ASN A 71 14.63 -17.35 5.33
C ASN A 71 15.09 -16.83 3.95
N ILE A 72 16.28 -16.25 3.85
CA ILE A 72 16.87 -15.73 2.60
C ILE A 72 17.14 -16.88 1.59
N PHE A 73 16.70 -18.11 1.92
CA PHE A 73 16.80 -19.33 1.15
C PHE A 73 15.47 -20.11 1.21
N ASN A 74 14.60 -19.94 0.20
CA ASN A 74 14.08 -21.01 -0.67
C ASN A 74 13.10 -20.43 -1.68
#